data_AF-A0A660WKG1-F1
#
_entry.id   AF-A0A660WKG1-F1
#
_cell.length_a   1.000
_cell.length_b   1.000
_cell.length_c   1.000
_cell.angle_alpha   90.00
_cell.angle_beta   90.00
_cell.angle_gamma   90.00
#
_symmetry.space_group_name_H-M   'P 1'
#
loop_
_entity.id
_entity.type
_entity.pdbx_description
1 polymer ?
#
loop_
_entity_poly.entity_id
_entity_poly.type
_entity_poly.pdbx_seq_one_letter_code
_entity_poly.pdbx_strand_id
1 'polypeptide(L)'
;MKFKTTIKIELGFRVFIVWLLMFLNTVFSQVNEIESKYTKYFKTAEEFAKKLGFKLDKSKIKIFIQKDSIGTGTVIRFKNKEVSIRVDKQLNKVVGYFNYKASHTHDKIVENNNPDKRIKLNLTKEEAVNIAKKFIKEMLDVNISHYSPKILFPRVVNTSSKGEWWITFYKTYKGFILKNCWFNLCISDPLKKVIGFARKVSRERISPLKIKISEEEAIKKAREVAIIYYNLCRKHGEFRELGKVFSVKKVIAIPSSILPTSKKGWKEIEKRGIRAYSKEKIPEPNKPRLVYIIIFERISRSLYEFNPYGIQIWIDAKTGEVVGGDEYP
;
A
#
# COMPACT_ATOMS: atom_id res chain seq x y z
N MET A 1 23.32 -69.18 -14.14
CA MET A 1 23.12 -67.97 -13.30
C MET A 1 22.60 -66.80 -14.16
N LYS A 2 21.28 -66.68 -14.42
CA LYS A 2 20.69 -65.46 -15.04
C LYS A 2 19.29 -65.08 -14.50
N PHE A 3 18.68 -65.88 -13.63
CA PHE A 3 17.29 -65.67 -13.17
C PHE A 3 17.11 -64.77 -11.94
N LYS A 4 18.17 -64.52 -11.13
CA LYS A 4 18.05 -63.70 -9.91
C LYS A 4 18.04 -62.18 -10.18
N THR A 5 18.54 -61.73 -11.32
CA THR A 5 18.68 -60.30 -11.63
C THR A 5 17.39 -59.70 -12.17
N THR A 6 16.64 -60.44 -13.00
CA THR A 6 15.40 -59.96 -13.63
C THR A 6 14.28 -59.74 -12.61
N ILE A 7 14.10 -60.66 -11.65
CA ILE A 7 13.07 -60.55 -10.60
C ILE A 7 13.33 -59.34 -9.66
N LYS A 8 14.61 -59.04 -9.36
CA LYS A 8 14.98 -57.88 -8.51
C LYS A 8 14.70 -56.55 -9.20
N ILE A 9 14.90 -56.47 -10.52
CA ILE A 9 14.60 -55.27 -11.32
C ILE A 9 13.09 -55.06 -11.43
N GLU A 10 12.32 -56.13 -11.64
CA GLU A 10 10.85 -56.03 -11.78
C GLU A 10 10.18 -55.66 -10.45
N LEU A 11 10.64 -56.21 -9.31
CA LEU A 11 10.15 -55.82 -7.98
C LEU A 11 10.52 -54.37 -7.66
N GLY A 12 11.75 -53.95 -7.96
CA GLY A 12 12.21 -52.57 -7.76
C GLY A 12 11.41 -51.57 -8.60
N PHE A 13 11.06 -51.93 -9.85
CA PHE A 13 10.25 -51.10 -10.73
C PHE A 13 8.79 -50.99 -10.28
N ARG A 14 8.19 -52.09 -9.79
CA ARG A 14 6.82 -52.06 -9.23
C ARG A 14 6.75 -51.26 -7.93
N VAL A 15 7.73 -51.40 -7.04
CA VAL A 15 7.81 -50.59 -5.81
C VAL A 15 8.04 -49.11 -6.14
N PHE A 16 8.86 -48.80 -7.14
CA PHE A 16 9.04 -47.43 -7.63
C PHE A 16 7.75 -46.83 -8.22
N ILE A 17 6.99 -47.60 -9.02
CA ILE A 17 5.71 -47.15 -9.56
C ILE A 17 4.68 -46.90 -8.45
N VAL A 18 4.58 -47.80 -7.47
CA VAL A 18 3.65 -47.62 -6.33
C VAL A 18 4.06 -46.42 -5.49
N TRP A 19 5.35 -46.24 -5.21
CA TRP A 19 5.86 -45.07 -4.51
C TRP A 19 5.63 -43.76 -5.29
N LEU A 20 5.87 -43.78 -6.60
CA LEU A 20 5.60 -42.65 -7.49
C LEU A 20 4.11 -42.31 -7.54
N LEU A 21 3.22 -43.32 -7.63
CA LEU A 21 1.77 -43.12 -7.61
C LEU A 21 1.27 -42.61 -6.25
N MET A 22 1.83 -43.09 -5.13
CA MET A 22 1.52 -42.58 -3.80
C MET A 22 2.05 -41.15 -3.61
N PHE A 23 3.25 -40.85 -4.08
CA PHE A 23 3.84 -39.51 -4.05
C PHE A 23 3.03 -38.54 -4.91
N LEU A 24 2.68 -38.94 -6.15
CA LEU A 24 1.80 -38.17 -7.02
C LEU A 24 0.43 -37.96 -6.37
N ASN A 25 -0.21 -39.00 -5.80
CA ASN A 25 -1.48 -38.84 -5.10
C ASN A 25 -1.39 -37.93 -3.87
N THR A 26 -0.27 -37.95 -3.14
CA THR A 26 -0.07 -37.08 -1.97
C THR A 26 0.15 -35.63 -2.39
N VAL A 27 0.93 -35.40 -3.45
CA VAL A 27 1.14 -34.07 -4.05
C VAL A 27 -0.15 -33.55 -4.70
N PHE A 28 -0.88 -34.39 -5.44
CA PHE A 28 -2.19 -34.04 -6.01
C PHE A 28 -3.23 -33.79 -4.93
N SER A 29 -3.24 -34.54 -3.83
CA SER A 29 -4.13 -34.31 -2.68
C SER A 29 -3.83 -32.99 -2.00
N GLN A 30 -2.55 -32.64 -1.76
CA GLN A 30 -2.18 -31.36 -1.17
C GLN A 30 -2.43 -30.17 -2.11
N VAL A 31 -2.22 -30.34 -3.42
CA VAL A 31 -2.57 -29.33 -4.43
C VAL A 31 -4.10 -29.14 -4.50
N ASN A 32 -4.88 -30.23 -4.51
CA ASN A 32 -6.35 -30.18 -4.48
C ASN A 32 -6.91 -29.57 -3.19
N GLU A 33 -6.27 -29.80 -2.05
CA GLU A 33 -6.69 -29.25 -0.75
C GLU A 33 -6.39 -27.75 -0.62
N ILE A 34 -5.22 -27.30 -1.13
CA ILE A 34 -4.89 -25.88 -1.28
C ILE A 34 -5.85 -25.22 -2.30
N GLU A 35 -6.17 -25.88 -3.39
CA GLU A 35 -7.12 -25.38 -4.40
C GLU A 35 -8.54 -25.24 -3.83
N SER A 36 -9.04 -26.22 -3.08
CA SER A 36 -10.32 -26.16 -2.37
C SER A 36 -10.37 -24.97 -1.40
N LYS A 37 -9.33 -24.81 -0.57
CA LYS A 37 -9.24 -23.75 0.45
C LYS A 37 -9.24 -22.33 -0.11
N TYR A 38 -8.74 -22.13 -1.34
CA TYR A 38 -8.65 -20.81 -1.98
C TYR A 38 -9.61 -20.60 -3.16
N THR A 39 -10.46 -21.59 -3.47
CA THR A 39 -11.36 -21.56 -4.64
C THR A 39 -12.22 -20.30 -4.70
N LYS A 40 -12.80 -19.85 -3.57
CA LYS A 40 -13.64 -18.64 -3.56
C LYS A 40 -12.86 -17.37 -3.93
N TYR A 41 -11.61 -17.24 -3.45
CA TYR A 41 -10.75 -16.10 -3.74
C TYR A 41 -10.23 -16.15 -5.18
N PHE A 42 -9.95 -17.36 -5.68
CA PHE A 42 -9.59 -17.58 -7.07
C PHE A 42 -10.73 -17.16 -8.00
N LYS A 43 -11.99 -17.54 -7.72
CA LYS A 43 -13.16 -17.09 -8.49
C LYS A 43 -13.24 -15.57 -8.58
N THR A 44 -13.09 -14.87 -7.45
CA THR A 44 -13.05 -13.40 -7.43
C THR A 44 -11.88 -12.82 -8.24
N ALA A 45 -10.70 -13.43 -8.20
CA ALA A 45 -9.57 -13.01 -9.03
C ALA A 45 -9.81 -13.29 -10.52
N GLU A 46 -10.44 -14.41 -10.85
CA GLU A 46 -10.75 -14.84 -12.21
C GLU A 46 -11.81 -13.94 -12.87
N GLU A 47 -12.89 -13.62 -12.16
CA GLU A 47 -13.92 -12.66 -12.63
C GLU A 47 -13.30 -11.30 -12.92
N PHE A 48 -12.45 -10.80 -12.02
CA PHE A 48 -11.74 -9.55 -12.24
C PHE A 48 -10.77 -9.62 -13.43
N ALA A 49 -10.04 -10.72 -13.58
CA ALA A 49 -9.15 -10.93 -14.72
C ALA A 49 -9.92 -10.97 -16.05
N LYS A 50 -11.08 -11.63 -16.08
CA LYS A 50 -11.96 -11.70 -17.26
C LYS A 50 -12.42 -10.31 -17.70
N LYS A 51 -12.81 -9.43 -16.76
CA LYS A 51 -13.17 -8.03 -17.07
C LYS A 51 -12.03 -7.26 -17.75
N LEU A 52 -10.78 -7.65 -17.47
CA LEU A 52 -9.58 -7.06 -18.06
C LEU A 52 -9.08 -7.80 -19.31
N GLY A 53 -9.79 -8.81 -19.79
CA GLY A 53 -9.41 -9.62 -20.94
C GLY A 53 -8.30 -10.64 -20.67
N PHE A 54 -8.03 -10.96 -19.40
CA PHE A 54 -7.04 -11.97 -19.02
C PHE A 54 -7.70 -13.31 -18.68
N LYS A 55 -6.98 -14.40 -18.98
CA LYS A 55 -7.34 -15.76 -18.53
C LYS A 55 -6.40 -16.20 -17.41
N LEU A 56 -6.95 -16.43 -16.23
CA LEU A 56 -6.21 -17.07 -15.13
C LEU A 56 -6.29 -18.59 -15.30
N ASP A 57 -5.24 -19.17 -15.86
CA ASP A 57 -5.08 -20.63 -15.92
C ASP A 57 -4.63 -21.15 -14.55
N LYS A 58 -5.48 -21.98 -13.93
CA LYS A 58 -5.22 -22.60 -12.62
C LYS A 58 -3.89 -23.35 -12.60
N SER A 59 -3.55 -24.06 -13.68
CA SER A 59 -2.32 -24.87 -13.76
C SER A 59 -1.03 -24.02 -13.78
N LYS A 60 -1.15 -22.72 -14.06
CA LYS A 60 -0.02 -21.79 -14.23
C LYS A 60 0.00 -20.68 -13.18
N ILE A 61 -0.91 -20.72 -12.21
CA ILE A 61 -1.03 -19.67 -11.22
C ILE A 61 -0.23 -20.00 -9.96
N LYS A 62 0.58 -19.04 -9.53
CA LYS A 62 1.29 -19.10 -8.25
C LYS A 62 0.44 -18.38 -7.20
N ILE A 63 0.20 -19.05 -6.07
CA ILE A 63 -0.56 -18.52 -4.94
C ILE A 63 0.42 -18.14 -3.83
N PHE A 64 0.31 -16.91 -3.32
CA PHE A 64 1.09 -16.44 -2.18
C PHE A 64 0.17 -15.89 -1.10
N ILE A 65 0.45 -16.22 0.16
CA ILE A 65 -0.25 -15.66 1.33
C ILE A 65 0.68 -14.66 1.97
N GLN A 66 0.22 -13.42 2.13
CA GLN A 66 1.02 -12.35 2.68
C GLN A 66 0.23 -11.63 3.77
N LYS A 67 0.89 -11.35 4.90
CA LYS A 67 0.43 -10.27 5.77
C LYS A 67 0.66 -8.98 5.00
N ASP A 68 -0.44 -8.29 4.70
CA ASP A 68 -0.40 -7.10 3.88
C ASP A 68 0.34 -5.98 4.59
N SER A 69 1.38 -5.45 3.95
CA SER A 69 2.12 -4.29 4.45
C SER A 69 1.31 -3.00 4.39
N ILE A 70 0.16 -2.99 3.71
CA ILE A 70 -0.72 -1.83 3.54
C ILE A 70 -1.81 -1.76 4.63
N GLY A 71 -1.83 -2.73 5.56
CA GLY A 71 -2.72 -2.72 6.73
C GLY A 71 -4.15 -3.19 6.44
N THR A 72 -4.34 -4.04 5.42
CA THR A 72 -5.64 -4.69 5.16
C THR A 72 -5.69 -6.14 5.66
N GLY A 73 -4.81 -6.57 6.56
CA GLY A 73 -4.81 -7.94 7.08
C GLY A 73 -4.12 -8.95 6.16
N THR A 74 -4.69 -10.15 5.98
CA THR A 74 -4.07 -11.18 5.12
C THR A 74 -4.60 -11.11 3.71
N VAL A 75 -3.71 -11.02 2.72
CA VAL A 75 -4.04 -11.04 1.29
C VAL A 75 -3.54 -12.31 0.63
N ILE A 76 -4.32 -12.80 -0.34
CA ILE A 76 -3.98 -13.92 -1.20
C ILE A 76 -3.65 -13.35 -2.57
N ARG A 77 -2.41 -13.57 -3.03
CA ARG A 77 -1.92 -13.10 -4.32
C ARG A 77 -1.92 -14.25 -5.32
N PHE A 78 -2.59 -14.04 -6.45
CA PHE A 78 -2.64 -14.92 -7.60
C PHE A 78 -1.79 -14.30 -8.71
N LYS A 79 -0.72 -14.99 -9.11
CA LYS A 79 0.26 -14.45 -10.08
C LYS A 79 0.53 -15.45 -11.20
N ASN A 80 0.52 -14.97 -12.43
CA ASN A 80 1.09 -15.68 -13.59
C ASN A 80 2.12 -14.78 -14.30
N LYS A 81 2.48 -15.10 -15.55
CA LYS A 81 3.44 -14.31 -16.35
C LYS A 81 2.88 -12.95 -16.80
N GLU A 82 1.57 -12.79 -16.90
CA GLU A 82 0.92 -11.59 -17.45
C GLU A 82 0.40 -10.64 -16.37
N VAL A 83 -0.11 -11.18 -15.26
CA VAL A 83 -0.82 -10.42 -14.24
C VAL A 83 -0.55 -10.92 -12.81
N SER A 84 -0.61 -10.01 -11.85
CA SER A 84 -0.67 -10.32 -10.42
C SER A 84 -1.92 -9.67 -9.82
N ILE A 85 -2.81 -10.47 -9.24
CA ILE A 85 -4.04 -10.02 -8.57
C ILE A 85 -3.96 -10.35 -7.08
N ARG A 86 -4.36 -9.42 -6.22
CA ARG A 86 -4.41 -9.59 -4.76
C ARG A 86 -5.85 -9.54 -4.28
N VAL A 87 -6.28 -10.53 -3.53
CA VAL A 87 -7.62 -10.61 -2.93
C VAL A 87 -7.50 -10.59 -1.43
N ASP A 88 -8.29 -9.73 -0.79
CA ASP A 88 -8.42 -9.63 0.65
C ASP A 88 -9.14 -10.87 1.19
N LYS A 89 -8.52 -11.56 2.17
CA LYS A 89 -9.04 -12.83 2.68
C LYS A 89 -10.35 -12.67 3.45
N GLN A 90 -10.58 -11.54 4.11
CA GLN A 90 -11.78 -11.32 4.93
C GLN A 90 -12.92 -10.76 4.10
N LEU A 91 -12.63 -9.78 3.24
CA LEU A 91 -13.61 -9.08 2.42
C LEU A 91 -13.95 -9.82 1.12
N ASN A 92 -13.15 -10.82 0.75
CA ASN A 92 -13.18 -11.51 -0.55
C ASN A 92 -13.29 -10.52 -1.72
N LYS A 93 -12.35 -9.57 -1.75
CA LYS A 93 -12.40 -8.40 -2.61
C LYS A 93 -11.01 -8.12 -3.18
N VAL A 94 -10.93 -7.82 -4.48
CA VAL A 94 -9.66 -7.52 -5.17
C VAL A 94 -9.04 -6.25 -4.60
N VAL A 95 -7.95 -6.33 -3.84
CA VAL A 95 -7.29 -5.18 -3.22
C VAL A 95 -6.04 -4.69 -3.95
N GLY A 96 -5.59 -5.42 -4.97
CA GLY A 96 -4.54 -4.94 -5.84
C GLY A 96 -4.41 -5.73 -7.12
N TYR A 97 -3.75 -5.12 -8.10
CA TYR A 97 -3.54 -5.64 -9.44
C TYR A 97 -2.28 -5.03 -10.03
N PHE A 98 -1.59 -5.83 -10.83
CA PHE A 98 -0.48 -5.37 -11.64
C PHE A 98 -0.42 -6.15 -12.96
N ASN A 99 -0.28 -5.43 -14.07
CA ASN A 99 -0.25 -5.96 -15.43
C ASN A 99 1.18 -5.94 -15.97
N TYR A 100 1.88 -7.07 -15.83
CA TYR A 100 3.26 -7.21 -16.29
C TYR A 100 3.38 -7.02 -17.80
N LYS A 101 2.41 -7.52 -18.57
CA LYS A 101 2.40 -7.39 -20.03
C LYS A 101 2.30 -5.92 -20.45
N ALA A 102 1.38 -5.16 -19.85
CA ALA A 102 1.23 -3.74 -20.12
C ALA A 102 2.45 -2.93 -19.65
N SER A 103 3.01 -3.24 -18.48
CA SER A 103 4.23 -2.59 -17.98
C SER A 103 5.38 -2.79 -18.98
N HIS A 104 5.59 -4.00 -19.48
CA HIS A 104 6.65 -4.28 -20.45
C HIS A 104 6.43 -3.56 -21.78
N THR A 105 5.19 -3.50 -22.28
CA THR A 105 4.87 -2.71 -23.49
C THR A 105 5.13 -1.23 -23.27
N HIS A 106 4.76 -0.72 -22.10
CA HIS A 106 5.02 0.65 -21.69
C HIS A 106 6.52 0.95 -21.69
N ASP A 107 7.32 0.12 -21.01
CA ASP A 107 8.77 0.25 -20.94
C ASP A 107 9.42 0.33 -22.32
N LYS A 108 9.02 -0.56 -23.25
CA LYS A 108 9.51 -0.53 -24.64
C LYS A 108 9.20 0.76 -25.39
N ILE A 109 7.98 1.30 -25.24
CA ILE A 109 7.58 2.55 -25.91
C ILE A 109 8.41 3.72 -25.39
N VAL A 110 8.70 3.70 -24.09
CA VAL A 110 9.39 4.77 -23.39
C VAL A 110 10.89 4.74 -23.69
N GLU A 111 11.51 3.56 -23.68
CA GLU A 111 12.94 3.36 -23.94
C GLU A 111 13.32 3.62 -25.40
N ASN A 112 12.40 3.42 -26.35
CA ASN A 112 12.61 3.76 -27.76
C ASN A 112 12.59 5.27 -28.05
N ASN A 113 12.09 6.10 -27.11
CA ASN A 113 12.12 7.55 -27.27
C ASN A 113 13.45 8.08 -26.71
N ASN A 114 14.23 8.76 -27.56
CA ASN A 114 15.51 9.38 -27.19
C ASN A 114 15.39 10.13 -25.83
N PRO A 115 16.30 9.92 -24.86
CA PRO A 115 16.26 10.60 -23.55
C PRO A 115 16.23 12.14 -23.61
N ASP A 116 16.71 12.74 -24.70
CA ASP A 116 16.62 14.19 -24.96
C ASP A 116 15.20 14.62 -25.38
N LYS A 117 14.39 13.69 -25.87
CA LYS A 117 12.95 13.83 -26.10
C LYS A 117 12.19 13.30 -24.88
N ARG A 118 12.39 13.96 -23.72
CA ARG A 118 11.62 13.68 -22.50
C ARG A 118 10.14 13.50 -22.85
N ILE A 119 9.54 12.39 -22.41
CA ILE A 119 8.17 12.01 -22.75
C ILE A 119 7.23 13.15 -22.40
N LYS A 120 6.74 13.84 -23.43
CA LYS A 120 5.59 14.71 -23.31
C LYS A 120 4.41 13.82 -22.92
N LEU A 121 3.84 14.07 -21.74
CA LEU A 121 2.60 13.42 -21.33
C LEU A 121 1.51 13.84 -22.31
N ASN A 122 0.90 12.86 -22.98
CA ASN A 122 -0.15 13.10 -23.97
C ASN A 122 -1.53 13.15 -23.32
N LEU A 123 -1.69 12.58 -22.13
CA LEU A 123 -2.91 12.73 -21.36
C LEU A 123 -2.90 14.06 -20.61
N THR A 124 -4.04 14.72 -20.61
CA THR A 124 -4.35 15.75 -19.62
C THR A 124 -4.64 15.11 -18.27
N LYS A 125 -4.55 15.94 -17.22
CA LYS A 125 -4.93 15.57 -15.85
C LYS A 125 -6.36 15.01 -15.79
N GLU A 126 -7.29 15.62 -16.52
CA GLU A 126 -8.70 15.24 -16.53
C GLU A 126 -8.93 13.90 -17.21
N GLU A 127 -8.28 13.65 -18.34
CA GLU A 127 -8.33 12.37 -19.03
C GLU A 127 -7.79 11.24 -18.15
N ALA A 128 -6.65 11.44 -17.49
CA ALA A 128 -6.08 10.45 -16.58
C ALA A 128 -7.04 10.14 -15.40
N VAL A 129 -7.66 11.18 -14.81
CA VAL A 129 -8.68 11.01 -13.77
C VAL A 129 -9.90 10.24 -14.29
N ASN A 130 -10.34 10.51 -15.52
CA ASN A 130 -11.48 9.84 -16.13
C ASN A 130 -11.20 8.36 -16.42
N ILE A 131 -9.99 8.02 -16.91
CA ILE A 131 -9.54 6.63 -17.06
C ILE A 131 -9.58 5.91 -15.71
N ALA A 132 -9.09 6.55 -14.64
CA ALA A 132 -9.08 5.96 -13.31
C ALA A 132 -10.49 5.75 -12.73
N LYS A 133 -11.37 6.75 -12.88
CA LYS A 133 -12.78 6.67 -12.47
C LYS A 133 -13.50 5.53 -13.19
N LYS A 134 -13.31 5.44 -14.51
CA LYS A 134 -13.89 4.38 -15.35
C LYS A 134 -13.42 3.01 -14.88
N PHE A 135 -12.12 2.84 -14.64
CA PHE A 135 -11.57 1.60 -14.12
C PHE A 135 -12.18 1.20 -12.77
N ILE A 136 -12.27 2.13 -11.80
CA ILE A 136 -12.86 1.82 -10.48
C ILE A 136 -14.33 1.44 -10.62
N LYS A 137 -15.10 2.16 -11.46
CA LYS A 137 -16.52 1.89 -11.66
C LYS A 137 -16.75 0.53 -12.32
N GLU A 138 -16.08 0.24 -13.43
CA GLU A 138 -16.38 -0.91 -14.28
C GLU A 138 -15.66 -2.19 -13.82
N MET A 139 -14.42 -2.06 -13.34
CA MET A 139 -13.61 -3.22 -12.96
C MET A 139 -13.83 -3.64 -11.51
N LEU A 140 -14.07 -2.66 -10.62
CA LEU A 140 -14.20 -2.91 -9.18
C LEU A 140 -15.63 -2.78 -8.64
N ASP A 141 -16.59 -2.38 -9.48
CA ASP A 141 -18.00 -2.17 -9.14
C ASP A 141 -18.19 -1.24 -7.93
N VAL A 142 -17.42 -0.14 -7.90
CA VAL A 142 -17.46 0.83 -6.79
C VAL A 142 -18.01 2.16 -7.26
N ASN A 143 -19.02 2.65 -6.53
CA ASN A 143 -19.47 4.03 -6.67
C ASN A 143 -18.41 5.01 -6.12
N ILE A 144 -17.90 5.87 -7.01
CA ILE A 144 -16.83 6.82 -6.72
C ILE A 144 -17.34 8.21 -6.32
N SER A 145 -18.66 8.44 -6.25
CA SER A 145 -19.25 9.74 -5.88
C SER A 145 -18.76 10.26 -4.52
N HIS A 146 -18.46 9.35 -3.60
CA HIS A 146 -17.94 9.66 -2.27
C HIS A 146 -16.42 9.54 -2.20
N TYR A 147 -15.70 9.87 -3.28
CA TYR A 147 -14.24 9.88 -3.31
C TYR A 147 -13.70 11.18 -3.87
N SER A 148 -12.64 11.68 -3.24
CA SER A 148 -11.89 12.85 -3.68
C SER A 148 -10.56 12.42 -4.31
N PRO A 149 -10.28 12.80 -5.57
CA PRO A 149 -9.00 12.52 -6.20
C PRO A 149 -7.91 13.45 -5.65
N LYS A 150 -6.83 12.85 -5.18
CA LYS A 150 -5.53 13.49 -4.99
C LYS A 150 -4.57 12.92 -6.02
N ILE A 151 -4.12 13.77 -6.93
CA ILE A 151 -3.10 13.39 -7.91
C ILE A 151 -1.75 13.66 -7.26
N LEU A 152 -0.95 12.62 -7.09
CA LEU A 152 0.47 12.79 -6.85
C LEU A 152 1.07 12.98 -8.25
N PHE A 153 1.57 14.19 -8.51
CA PHE A 153 2.04 14.59 -9.84
C PHE A 153 2.90 13.49 -10.49
N PRO A 154 2.85 13.30 -11.82
CA PRO A 154 3.82 12.46 -12.52
C PRO A 154 5.20 12.96 -12.11
N ARG A 155 5.99 12.12 -11.42
CA ARG A 155 7.35 12.47 -10.99
C ARG A 155 8.22 12.60 -12.24
N VAL A 156 8.11 13.65 -13.04
CA VAL A 156 9.11 13.97 -14.08
C VAL A 156 10.33 14.56 -13.36
N VAL A 157 10.89 13.80 -12.42
CA VAL A 157 12.04 14.16 -11.60
C VAL A 157 13.03 13.03 -11.81
N ASN A 158 13.99 13.26 -12.70
CA ASN A 158 15.15 12.42 -13.02
C ASN A 158 14.86 10.99 -13.50
N THR A 159 15.21 10.71 -14.77
CA THR A 159 15.59 9.42 -15.39
C THR A 159 14.78 8.14 -15.13
N SER A 160 13.73 8.17 -14.31
CA SER A 160 13.09 6.99 -13.71
C SER A 160 11.57 6.95 -13.85
N SER A 161 10.90 8.05 -14.20
CA SER A 161 9.46 8.02 -14.51
C SER A 161 9.22 7.88 -16.00
N LYS A 162 8.54 6.80 -16.35
CA LYS A 162 8.39 6.36 -17.73
C LYS A 162 7.13 6.90 -18.41
N GLY A 163 6.61 8.07 -18.04
CA GLY A 163 5.33 8.56 -18.59
C GLY A 163 4.12 7.87 -17.94
N GLU A 164 4.08 7.88 -16.61
CA GLU A 164 3.03 7.29 -15.79
C GLU A 164 2.32 8.35 -14.94
N TRP A 165 1.01 8.18 -14.76
CA TRP A 165 0.19 8.97 -13.83
C TRP A 165 -0.15 8.16 -12.59
N TRP A 166 0.12 8.73 -11.41
CA TRP A 166 -0.19 8.13 -10.11
C TRP A 166 -1.34 8.88 -9.44
N ILE A 167 -2.52 8.26 -9.40
CA ILE A 167 -3.75 8.90 -8.91
C ILE A 167 -4.25 8.17 -7.67
N THR A 168 -4.42 8.90 -6.57
CA THR A 168 -5.03 8.37 -5.35
C THR A 168 -6.43 8.93 -5.15
N PHE A 169 -7.45 8.08 -5.05
CA PHE A 169 -8.81 8.47 -4.67
C PHE A 169 -9.04 8.16 -3.19
N TYR A 170 -9.25 9.16 -2.35
CA TYR A 170 -9.61 8.96 -0.95
C TYR A 170 -11.12 8.95 -0.77
N LYS A 171 -11.64 8.02 0.01
CA LYS A 171 -13.05 8.02 0.39
C LYS A 171 -13.34 9.25 1.24
N THR A 172 -14.49 9.88 1.05
CA THR A 172 -14.96 10.99 1.88
C THR A 172 -16.14 10.53 2.73
N TYR A 173 -16.27 11.12 3.93
CA TYR A 173 -17.40 10.91 4.83
C TYR A 173 -17.76 12.25 5.46
N LYS A 174 -18.98 12.74 5.19
CA LYS A 174 -19.48 14.05 5.64
C LYS A 174 -18.48 15.20 5.34
N GLY A 175 -17.92 15.21 4.13
CA GLY A 175 -16.94 16.23 3.68
C GLY A 175 -15.49 15.98 4.10
N PHE A 176 -15.21 15.06 5.02
CA PHE A 176 -13.84 14.76 5.46
C PHE A 176 -13.22 13.60 4.68
N ILE A 177 -11.93 13.72 4.37
CA ILE A 177 -11.13 12.64 3.78
C ILE A 177 -10.93 11.52 4.81
N LEU A 178 -11.18 10.27 4.42
CA LEU A 178 -10.82 9.07 5.16
C LEU A 178 -9.44 8.58 4.71
N LYS A 179 -8.38 9.00 5.41
CA LYS A 179 -6.97 8.76 5.03
C LYS A 179 -6.63 7.28 4.87
N ASN A 180 -7.29 6.39 5.60
CA ASN A 180 -7.04 4.94 5.58
C ASN A 180 -7.98 4.19 4.59
N CYS A 181 -8.75 4.89 3.76
CA CYS A 181 -9.58 4.27 2.73
C CYS A 181 -9.39 4.94 1.38
N TRP A 182 -8.72 4.26 0.47
CA TRP A 182 -8.31 4.85 -0.81
C TRP A 182 -8.13 3.82 -1.92
N PHE A 183 -8.11 4.30 -3.16
CA PHE A 183 -7.56 3.62 -4.33
C PHE A 183 -6.30 4.37 -4.77
N ASN A 184 -5.24 3.66 -5.13
CA ASN A 184 -4.04 4.23 -5.75
C ASN A 184 -3.85 3.50 -7.08
N LEU A 185 -3.85 4.23 -8.19
CA LEU A 185 -3.73 3.67 -9.53
C LEU A 185 -2.50 4.25 -10.22
N CYS A 186 -1.82 3.39 -10.96
CA CYS A 186 -0.82 3.76 -11.94
C CYS A 186 -1.41 3.60 -13.34
N ILE A 187 -1.37 4.68 -14.12
CA ILE A 187 -1.88 4.75 -15.49
C ILE A 187 -0.69 5.00 -16.40
N SER A 188 -0.52 4.15 -17.40
CA SER A 188 0.42 4.43 -18.47
C SER A 188 -0.17 5.51 -19.39
N ASP A 189 0.55 6.62 -19.56
CA ASP A 189 0.22 7.66 -20.52
C ASP A 189 0.20 7.14 -21.97
N PRO A 190 1.26 6.48 -22.49
CA PRO A 190 1.27 6.00 -23.88
C PRO A 190 0.21 4.93 -24.18
N LEU A 191 -0.13 4.10 -23.19
CA LEU A 191 -1.13 3.04 -23.36
C LEU A 191 -2.55 3.47 -22.97
N LYS A 192 -2.72 4.68 -22.41
CA LYS A 192 -3.98 5.25 -21.90
C LYS A 192 -4.77 4.27 -21.03
N LYS A 193 -4.10 3.47 -20.20
CA LYS A 193 -4.72 2.41 -19.40
C LYS A 193 -4.09 2.23 -18.02
N VAL A 194 -4.88 1.71 -17.08
CA VAL A 194 -4.40 1.33 -15.75
C VAL A 194 -3.51 0.08 -15.85
N ILE A 195 -2.25 0.22 -15.45
CA ILE A 195 -1.26 -0.87 -15.42
C ILE A 195 -1.08 -1.47 -14.03
N GLY A 196 -1.48 -0.73 -12.99
CA GLY A 196 -1.50 -1.24 -11.62
C GLY A 196 -2.48 -0.48 -10.75
N PHE A 197 -3.02 -1.16 -9.74
CA PHE A 197 -3.72 -0.48 -8.65
C PHE A 197 -3.50 -1.19 -7.32
N ALA A 198 -3.63 -0.43 -6.25
CA ALA A 198 -3.82 -0.92 -4.89
C ALA A 198 -5.02 -0.20 -4.28
N ARG A 199 -5.74 -0.84 -3.37
CA ARG A 199 -6.75 -0.17 -2.55
C ARG A 199 -6.62 -0.55 -1.09
N LYS A 200 -6.92 0.42 -0.23
CA LYS A 200 -7.11 0.22 1.19
C LYS A 200 -8.60 0.39 1.50
N VAL A 201 -9.20 -0.63 2.10
CA VAL A 201 -10.62 -0.60 2.51
C VAL A 201 -10.65 -0.46 4.03
N SER A 202 -11.28 0.60 4.53
CA SER A 202 -11.54 0.72 5.96
C SER A 202 -12.57 -0.34 6.37
N ARG A 203 -12.21 -1.17 7.35
CA ARG A 203 -13.11 -2.18 7.93
C ARG A 203 -13.87 -1.68 9.14
N GLU A 204 -13.46 -0.54 9.67
CA GLU A 204 -13.93 -0.08 10.96
C GLU A 204 -15.05 0.96 10.82
N ARG A 205 -15.97 0.93 11.79
CA ARG A 205 -17.02 1.94 11.89
C ARG A 205 -16.39 3.29 12.24
N ILE A 206 -16.71 4.29 11.44
CA ILE A 206 -16.31 5.67 11.70
C ILE A 206 -17.05 6.16 12.94
N SER A 207 -16.31 6.62 13.94
CA SER A 207 -16.92 7.23 15.13
C SER A 207 -17.64 8.53 14.76
N PRO A 208 -18.69 8.95 15.51
CA PRO A 208 -19.34 10.22 15.28
C PRO A 208 -18.33 11.38 15.26
N LEU A 209 -18.42 12.21 14.22
CA LEU A 209 -17.55 13.37 14.05
C LEU A 209 -17.97 14.43 15.08
N LYS A 210 -17.14 14.62 16.11
CA LYS A 210 -17.26 15.70 17.08
C LYS A 210 -15.93 16.44 17.12
N ILE A 211 -15.96 17.75 16.85
CA ILE A 211 -14.82 18.64 17.04
C ILE A 211 -15.06 19.38 18.35
N LYS A 212 -14.11 19.30 19.28
CA LYS A 212 -14.15 20.04 20.55
C LYS A 212 -13.00 21.00 20.72
N ILE A 213 -11.89 20.78 20.03
CA ILE A 213 -10.71 21.63 20.09
C ILE A 213 -10.58 22.44 18.80
N SER A 214 -10.07 23.67 18.92
CA SER A 214 -9.81 24.53 17.78
C SER A 214 -8.58 24.07 17.00
N GLU A 215 -8.39 24.64 15.81
CA GLU A 215 -7.19 24.36 15.01
C GLU A 215 -5.94 24.93 15.69
N GLU A 216 -6.03 26.11 16.27
CA GLU A 216 -4.97 26.78 17.04
C GLU A 216 -4.56 25.96 18.26
N GLU A 217 -5.54 25.40 18.98
CA GLU A 217 -5.28 24.51 20.11
C GLU A 217 -4.55 23.24 19.65
N ALA A 218 -4.97 22.64 18.53
CA ALA A 218 -4.30 21.48 17.94
C ALA A 218 -2.85 21.81 17.55
N ILE A 219 -2.62 22.97 16.91
CA ILE A 219 -1.28 23.45 16.53
C ILE A 219 -0.39 23.63 17.76
N LYS A 220 -0.91 24.24 18.83
CA LYS A 220 -0.17 24.44 20.08
C LYS A 220 0.30 23.10 20.65
N LYS A 221 -0.61 22.14 20.79
CA LYS A 221 -0.29 20.79 21.30
C LYS A 221 0.69 20.03 20.41
N ALA A 222 0.52 20.11 19.09
CA ALA A 222 1.45 19.48 18.16
C ALA A 222 2.84 20.10 18.22
N ARG A 223 2.94 21.42 18.43
CA ARG A 223 4.21 22.12 18.57
C ARG A 223 4.97 21.68 19.83
N GLU A 224 4.28 21.48 20.95
CA GLU A 224 4.89 20.95 22.19
C GLU A 224 5.57 19.60 21.95
N VAL A 225 4.90 18.69 21.23
CA VAL A 225 5.47 17.37 20.86
C VAL A 225 6.63 17.51 19.88
N ALA A 226 6.49 18.39 18.88
CA ALA A 226 7.55 18.63 17.92
C ALA A 226 8.83 19.14 18.62
N ILE A 227 8.72 20.07 19.57
CA ILE A 227 9.85 20.56 20.36
C ILE A 227 10.58 19.41 21.08
N ILE A 228 9.82 18.49 21.71
CA ILE A 228 10.41 17.31 22.37
C ILE A 228 11.18 16.46 21.35
N TYR A 229 10.59 16.19 20.19
CA TYR A 229 11.23 15.42 19.11
C TYR A 229 12.54 16.06 18.64
N TYR A 230 12.52 17.34 18.28
CA TYR A 230 13.69 18.04 17.76
C TYR A 230 14.80 18.19 18.81
N ASN A 231 14.45 18.39 20.08
CA ASN A 231 15.42 18.41 21.18
C ASN A 231 16.12 17.04 21.34
N LEU A 232 15.39 15.94 21.21
CA LEU A 232 15.97 14.59 21.24
C LEU A 232 16.89 14.36 20.03
N CYS A 233 16.48 14.75 18.83
CA CYS A 233 17.35 14.70 17.64
C CYS A 233 18.68 15.44 17.89
N ARG A 234 18.61 16.66 18.42
CA ARG A 234 19.80 17.47 18.75
C ARG A 234 20.70 16.79 19.80
N LYS A 235 20.11 16.23 20.86
CA LYS A 235 20.84 15.48 21.91
C LYS A 235 21.61 14.29 21.34
N HIS A 236 21.12 13.69 20.26
CA HIS A 236 21.75 12.57 19.56
C HIS A 236 22.61 12.99 18.34
N GLY A 237 22.98 14.27 18.23
CA GLY A 237 23.90 14.76 17.19
C GLY A 237 23.25 15.05 15.84
N GLU A 238 21.92 15.01 15.74
CA GLU A 238 21.21 15.38 14.52
C GLU A 238 20.87 16.88 14.53
N PHE A 239 21.48 17.64 13.62
CA PHE A 239 21.23 19.08 13.47
C PHE A 239 19.92 19.32 12.70
N ARG A 240 18.80 19.29 13.43
CA ARG A 240 17.47 19.57 12.92
C ARG A 240 16.83 20.67 13.76
N GLU A 241 16.27 21.69 13.10
CA GLU A 241 15.52 22.75 13.77
C GLU A 241 14.03 22.67 13.40
N LEU A 242 13.18 22.96 14.38
CA LEU A 242 11.74 23.03 14.19
C LEU A 242 11.37 24.30 13.41
N GLY A 243 10.83 24.13 12.20
CA GLY A 243 10.32 25.22 11.39
C GLY A 243 8.89 25.64 11.73
N LYS A 244 8.29 26.43 10.84
CA LYS A 244 6.88 26.85 10.94
C LYS A 244 5.93 25.69 10.60
N VAL A 245 4.64 25.90 10.87
CA VAL A 245 3.60 24.97 10.42
C VAL A 245 3.51 25.08 8.90
N PHE A 246 3.76 23.97 8.21
CA PHE A 246 3.66 23.87 6.76
C PHE A 246 2.21 23.66 6.31
N SER A 247 1.47 22.81 7.03
CA SER A 247 0.12 22.42 6.65
C SER A 247 -0.65 21.86 7.83
N VAL A 248 -1.95 22.16 7.88
CA VAL A 248 -2.91 21.54 8.77
C VAL A 248 -4.00 20.87 7.94
N LYS A 249 -4.29 19.60 8.20
CA LYS A 249 -5.32 18.82 7.49
C LYS A 249 -6.26 18.17 8.47
N LYS A 250 -7.56 18.39 8.30
CA LYS A 250 -8.61 17.71 9.08
C LYS A 250 -9.06 16.48 8.31
N VAL A 251 -8.76 15.30 8.84
CA VAL A 251 -9.06 14.03 8.18
C VAL A 251 -9.58 13.00 9.17
N ILE A 252 -10.32 12.02 8.68
CA ILE A 252 -10.60 10.82 9.44
C ILE A 252 -9.45 9.85 9.17
N ALA A 253 -8.72 9.47 10.21
CA ALA A 253 -7.63 8.51 10.11
C ALA A 253 -7.78 7.47 11.21
N ILE A 254 -7.29 6.25 10.92
CA ILE A 254 -6.95 5.29 11.96
C ILE A 254 -5.56 5.74 12.43
N PRO A 255 -5.43 6.27 13.65
CA PRO A 255 -4.13 6.70 14.13
C PRO A 255 -3.14 5.52 14.06
N SER A 256 -1.93 5.76 13.60
CA SER A 256 -0.87 4.75 13.51
C SER A 256 0.38 5.42 14.05
N SER A 257 0.96 4.94 15.15
CA SER A 257 1.69 5.89 15.99
C SER A 257 3.14 6.22 15.65
N ILE A 258 4.12 5.38 15.30
CA ILE A 258 5.59 5.63 15.14
C ILE A 258 6.27 6.56 16.17
N LEU A 259 5.79 7.79 16.35
CA LEU A 259 6.07 8.65 17.49
C LEU A 259 5.33 8.19 18.75
N PRO A 260 5.95 8.33 19.95
CA PRO A 260 5.25 8.12 21.19
C PRO A 260 4.15 9.15 21.41
N THR A 261 3.05 8.65 21.95
CA THR A 261 1.89 9.45 22.36
C THR A 261 1.90 9.79 23.85
N SER A 262 2.84 9.23 24.63
CA SER A 262 2.89 9.40 26.10
C SER A 262 4.26 9.88 26.58
N LYS A 263 4.28 10.60 27.72
CA LYS A 263 5.51 11.02 28.40
C LYS A 263 6.43 9.84 28.72
N LYS A 264 5.88 8.68 29.09
CA LYS A 264 6.65 7.46 29.37
C LYS A 264 7.37 6.96 28.12
N GLY A 265 6.68 6.93 26.97
CA GLY A 265 7.29 6.52 25.70
C GLY A 265 8.41 7.46 25.24
N TRP A 266 8.24 8.78 25.41
CA TRP A 266 9.31 9.74 25.12
C TRP A 266 10.56 9.54 25.99
N LYS A 267 10.40 9.24 27.29
CA LYS A 267 11.52 8.89 28.17
C LYS A 267 12.23 7.59 27.78
N GLU A 268 11.50 6.63 27.20
CA GLU A 268 12.07 5.36 26.76
C GLU A 268 12.90 5.51 25.47
N ILE A 269 12.43 6.33 24.52
CA ILE A 269 13.24 6.72 23.35
C ILE A 269 14.50 7.46 23.79
N GLU A 270 14.38 8.42 24.71
CA GLU A 270 15.52 9.21 25.17
C GLU A 270 16.64 8.31 25.73
N LYS A 271 16.28 7.22 26.42
CA LYS A 271 17.24 6.23 26.94
C LYS A 271 17.85 5.35 25.85
N ARG A 272 17.06 4.94 24.85
CA ARG A 272 17.48 3.99 23.81
C ARG A 272 18.08 4.64 22.56
N GLY A 273 18.00 5.96 22.47
CA GLY A 273 18.40 6.73 21.30
C GLY A 273 17.27 6.90 20.29
N ILE A 274 17.38 7.95 19.47
CA ILE A 274 16.35 8.37 18.51
C ILE A 274 15.95 7.22 17.56
N ARG A 275 16.88 6.34 17.17
CA ARG A 275 16.58 5.16 16.31
C ARG A 275 15.69 4.09 16.96
N ALA A 276 15.36 4.21 18.25
CA ALA A 276 14.47 3.29 18.92
C ALA A 276 13.00 3.46 18.51
N TYR A 277 12.58 4.67 18.12
CA TYR A 277 11.18 4.92 17.74
C TYR A 277 10.78 4.19 16.45
N SER A 278 11.71 4.01 15.50
CA SER A 278 11.46 3.29 14.24
C SER A 278 11.29 1.78 14.41
N LYS A 279 11.60 1.24 15.59
CA LYS A 279 11.51 -0.19 15.92
C LYS A 279 10.29 -0.55 16.77
N GLU A 280 9.58 0.43 17.32
CA GLU A 280 8.34 0.15 18.06
C GLU A 280 7.24 -0.25 17.08
N LYS A 281 6.84 -1.53 17.12
CA LYS A 281 5.61 -1.99 16.49
C LYS A 281 4.44 -1.41 17.27
N ILE A 282 3.80 -0.41 16.70
CA ILE A 282 2.66 0.23 17.33
C ILE A 282 1.44 -0.70 17.19
N PRO A 283 0.75 -1.03 18.30
CA PRO A 283 -0.59 -1.56 18.21
C PRO A 283 -1.48 -0.48 17.56
N GLU A 284 -1.93 -0.72 16.34
CA GLU A 284 -2.86 0.17 15.64
C GLU A 284 -4.08 0.39 16.56
N PRO A 285 -4.40 1.62 17.00
CA PRO A 285 -5.68 1.87 17.63
C PRO A 285 -6.80 1.53 16.64
N ASN A 286 -7.59 0.50 16.97
CA ASN A 286 -8.58 -0.17 16.11
C ASN A 286 -9.84 0.67 15.76
N LYS A 287 -9.80 2.02 15.77
CA LYS A 287 -10.95 2.84 15.36
C LYS A 287 -10.55 4.11 14.59
N PRO A 288 -11.22 4.46 13.47
CA PRO A 288 -11.00 5.71 12.76
C PRO A 288 -11.58 6.87 13.57
N ARG A 289 -10.81 7.96 13.65
CA ARG A 289 -11.16 9.18 14.38
C ARG A 289 -10.92 10.41 13.51
N LEU A 290 -11.65 11.48 13.79
CA LEU A 290 -11.37 12.79 13.21
C LEU A 290 -10.12 13.36 13.89
N VAL A 291 -9.10 13.64 13.10
CA VAL A 291 -7.80 14.14 13.56
C VAL A 291 -7.37 15.37 12.77
N TYR A 292 -6.65 16.26 13.45
CA TYR A 292 -5.80 17.26 12.84
C TYR A 292 -4.45 16.62 12.55
N ILE A 293 -4.02 16.57 11.28
CA ILE A 293 -2.66 16.23 10.89
C ILE A 293 -1.93 17.53 10.64
N ILE A 294 -0.97 17.83 11.51
CA ILE A 294 -0.19 19.06 11.50
C ILE A 294 1.22 18.70 11.05
N ILE A 295 1.67 19.33 9.97
CA ILE A 295 3.00 19.12 9.39
C ILE A 295 3.85 20.33 9.73
N PHE A 296 4.98 20.11 10.37
CA PHE A 296 5.98 21.13 10.61
C PHE A 296 7.11 21.02 9.58
N GLU A 297 7.58 22.15 9.09
CA GLU A 297 8.81 22.22 8.31
C GLU A 297 10.00 21.80 9.18
N ARG A 298 10.97 21.13 8.55
CA ARG A 298 12.30 20.94 9.13
C ARG A 298 13.22 21.98 8.52
N ILE A 299 13.91 22.73 9.36
CA ILE A 299 15.02 23.58 8.93
C ILE A 299 16.30 22.76 9.15
N SER A 300 17.05 22.50 8.07
CA SER A 300 18.41 21.97 8.14
C SER A 300 19.36 22.92 7.42
N ARG A 301 20.59 23.07 7.94
CA ARG A 301 21.62 23.89 7.28
C ARG A 301 21.89 23.40 5.85
N SER A 302 22.32 24.33 4.99
CA SER A 302 22.16 24.44 3.53
C SER A 302 22.73 23.34 2.61
N LEU A 303 22.97 22.10 3.05
CA LEU A 303 23.57 21.07 2.17
C LEU A 303 22.58 20.27 1.31
N TYR A 304 21.26 20.42 1.52
CA TYR A 304 20.26 19.73 0.71
C TYR A 304 19.06 20.64 0.43
N GLU A 305 19.22 21.56 -0.52
CA GLU A 305 18.08 22.12 -1.24
C GLU A 305 17.29 20.96 -1.87
N PHE A 306 15.95 21.02 -1.79
CA PHE A 306 14.97 20.08 -2.39
C PHE A 306 14.42 18.90 -1.58
N ASN A 307 14.48 18.85 -0.24
CA ASN A 307 13.45 18.08 0.46
C ASN A 307 13.18 18.51 1.92
N PRO A 308 12.03 19.16 2.22
CA PRO A 308 11.65 19.49 3.60
C PRO A 308 11.14 18.23 4.31
N TYR A 309 12.05 17.39 4.78
CA TYR A 309 11.77 16.23 5.62
C TYR A 309 11.23 16.66 7.00
N GLY A 310 9.92 16.92 7.10
CA GLY A 310 9.28 17.43 8.31
C GLY A 310 8.88 16.36 9.33
N ILE A 311 8.10 16.76 10.33
CA ILE A 311 7.36 15.84 11.20
C ILE A 311 5.86 16.10 11.02
N GLN A 312 5.08 15.03 10.87
CA GLN A 312 3.61 15.10 10.94
C GLN A 312 3.15 14.60 12.31
N ILE A 313 2.30 15.36 12.99
CA ILE A 313 1.76 15.04 14.31
C ILE A 313 0.24 15.03 14.22
N TRP A 314 -0.39 14.00 14.78
CA TRP A 314 -1.81 13.74 14.64
C TRP A 314 -2.49 13.99 16.00
N ILE A 315 -3.41 14.96 16.03
CA ILE A 315 -4.15 15.36 17.22
C ILE A 315 -5.61 14.99 17.05
N ASP A 316 -6.18 14.27 18.02
CA ASP A 316 -7.60 13.91 18.04
C ASP A 316 -8.47 15.16 18.17
N ALA A 317 -9.37 15.41 17.21
CA ALA A 317 -10.16 16.63 17.15
C ALA A 317 -11.22 16.73 18.26
N LYS A 318 -11.53 15.63 18.95
CA LYS A 318 -12.52 15.56 20.04
C LYS A 318 -11.87 15.74 21.41
N THR A 319 -10.65 15.27 21.61
CA THR A 319 -10.00 15.22 22.93
C THR A 319 -8.77 16.12 23.01
N GLY A 320 -8.18 16.45 21.86
CA GLY A 320 -6.88 17.09 21.77
C GLY A 320 -5.71 16.20 22.18
N GLU A 321 -5.92 14.89 22.34
CA GLU A 321 -4.84 13.94 22.60
C GLU A 321 -3.95 13.76 21.36
N VAL A 322 -2.66 13.57 21.59
CA VAL A 322 -1.71 13.17 20.54
C VAL A 322 -1.93 11.68 20.28
N VAL A 323 -2.39 11.34 19.09
CA VAL A 323 -2.77 9.96 18.73
C VAL A 323 -1.77 9.28 17.79
N GLY A 324 -0.76 10.02 17.33
CA GLY A 324 0.36 9.47 16.58
C GLY A 324 1.09 10.53 15.77
N GLY A 325 1.95 10.06 14.87
CA GLY A 325 2.64 10.89 13.91
C GLY A 325 3.78 10.12 13.27
N ASP A 326 4.50 10.77 12.37
CA ASP A 326 5.60 10.14 11.63
C ASP A 326 6.55 11.23 11.11
N GLU A 327 7.74 10.82 10.68
CA GLU A 327 8.53 11.67 9.81
C GLU A 327 7.78 11.85 8.48
N TYR A 328 7.76 13.08 7.97
CA TYR A 328 7.11 13.40 6.70
C TYR A 328 8.20 13.42 5.61
N PRO A 329 8.19 12.47 4.66
CA PRO A 329 9.24 12.32 3.64
C PRO A 329 9.20 13.36 2.52
#